data_AF-A0A7X7RK41-F1
#
_entry.id   AF-A0A7X7RK41-F1
#
_cell.length_a   1.000
_cell.length_b   1.000
_cell.length_c   1.000
_cell.angle_alpha   90.00
_cell.angle_beta   90.00
_cell.angle_gamma   90.00
#
_symmetry.space_group_name_H-M   'P 1'
#
loop_
_entity.id
_entity.type
_entity.pdbx_description
1 polymer ?
#
loop_
_entity_poly.entity_id
_entity_poly.type
_entity_poly.pdbx_seq_one_letter_code
_entity_poly.pdbx_strand_id
1 'polypeptide(L)'
;MKLLLYLPLLLAMLGCNTVGRKDINIGRQNAASLTAVNCTIVLAPGTSPTAKFAAAELQSFLSQILGGEIPVSATPGSGPNLFVGFSEHTARIGLDPTVLVRDGFFLRSSGQDCYLAGIDDPQMDPEFAINRSGVWINLYERGTLFAVYDFLERFAGVRFYFPGELGTIVPQQSPLRIPEHSIVEKPDF
;
A
#
# COMPACT_ATOMS: atom_id res chain seq x y z
N MET A 1 28.59 -53.20 20.01
CA MET A 1 28.60 -52.87 18.57
C MET A 1 27.16 -52.73 18.07
N LYS A 2 26.61 -51.51 18.11
CA LYS A 2 25.49 -51.02 17.29
C LYS A 2 25.24 -49.55 17.68
N LEU A 3 25.82 -48.67 16.87
CA LEU A 3 25.68 -47.23 16.90
C LEU A 3 24.33 -46.91 16.23
N LEU A 4 23.33 -46.42 16.98
CA LEU A 4 22.11 -45.88 16.38
C LEU A 4 22.17 -44.36 16.45
N LEU A 5 22.40 -43.76 15.27
CA LEU A 5 22.31 -42.33 14.99
C LEU A 5 20.87 -41.85 15.24
N TYR A 6 20.67 -40.92 16.17
CA TYR A 6 19.44 -40.13 16.26
C TYR A 6 19.66 -38.80 15.54
N LEU A 7 19.17 -38.71 14.31
CA LEU A 7 19.01 -37.47 13.57
C LEU A 7 17.63 -36.89 13.94
N PRO A 8 17.52 -35.71 14.57
CA PRO A 8 16.21 -35.11 14.80
C PRO A 8 15.67 -34.57 13.46
N LEU A 9 14.55 -35.17 13.04
CA LEU A 9 13.73 -34.76 11.92
C LEU A 9 13.26 -33.31 12.16
N LEU A 10 13.82 -32.36 11.41
CA LEU A 10 13.38 -30.96 11.42
C LEU A 10 12.00 -30.91 10.77
N LEU A 11 10.95 -30.94 11.59
CA LEU A 11 9.57 -30.78 11.14
C LEU A 11 9.38 -29.32 10.72
N ALA A 12 9.57 -29.05 9.43
CA ALA A 12 9.20 -27.78 8.82
C ALA A 12 7.69 -27.62 8.97
N MET A 13 7.27 -26.77 9.91
CA MET A 13 5.90 -26.29 10.00
C MET A 13 5.65 -25.38 8.79
N LEU A 14 5.32 -25.98 7.66
CA LEU A 14 4.61 -25.32 6.57
C LEU A 14 3.23 -24.96 7.12
N GLY A 15 3.16 -23.78 7.74
CA GLY A 15 1.91 -23.13 8.05
C GLY A 15 1.14 -22.95 6.76
N CYS A 16 0.11 -23.78 6.56
CA CYS A 16 -0.92 -23.53 5.59
C CYS A 16 -1.69 -22.30 6.09
N ASN A 17 -1.25 -21.11 5.72
CA ASN A 17 -1.96 -19.87 6.01
C ASN A 17 -3.30 -19.95 5.29
N THR A 18 -4.37 -20.03 6.06
CA THR A 18 -5.74 -19.95 5.57
C THR A 18 -5.94 -18.59 4.91
N VAL A 19 -6.00 -18.56 3.58
CA VAL A 19 -6.14 -17.38 2.69
C VAL A 19 -7.52 -16.69 2.82
N GLY A 20 -8.15 -16.74 4.00
CA GLY A 20 -9.52 -16.26 4.25
C GLY A 20 -9.65 -15.17 5.31
N ARG A 21 -8.57 -14.75 5.99
CA ARG A 21 -8.65 -13.77 7.09
C ARG A 21 -7.94 -12.46 6.73
N LYS A 22 -8.44 -11.32 7.22
CA LYS A 22 -7.66 -10.07 7.29
C LYS A 22 -6.42 -10.34 8.13
N ASP A 23 -5.26 -10.04 7.58
CA ASP A 23 -3.98 -10.30 8.22
C ASP A 23 -3.26 -8.96 8.40
N ILE A 24 -3.16 -8.50 9.65
CA ILE A 24 -2.50 -7.22 9.98
C ILE A 24 -1.30 -7.52 10.87
N ASN A 25 -0.11 -7.35 10.33
CA ASN A 25 1.13 -7.47 11.08
C ASN A 25 1.91 -6.15 10.97
N ILE A 26 2.18 -5.52 12.11
CA ILE A 26 3.00 -4.31 12.20
C ILE A 26 4.15 -4.61 13.15
N GLY A 27 5.37 -4.49 12.64
CA GLY A 27 6.60 -4.71 13.37
C GLY A 27 6.91 -3.58 14.34
N ARG A 28 7.83 -3.85 15.28
CA ARG A 28 8.31 -2.85 16.24
C ARG A 28 9.44 -1.97 15.69
N GLN A 29 10.06 -2.39 14.60
CA GLN A 29 11.15 -1.67 13.95
C GLN A 29 10.60 -0.78 12.83
N ASN A 30 11.32 0.31 12.55
CA ASN A 30 10.99 1.17 11.41
C ASN A 30 11.64 0.59 10.16
N ALA A 31 10.83 0.37 9.11
CA ALA A 31 11.29 0.05 7.77
C ALA A 31 11.95 1.28 7.11
N ALA A 32 11.34 2.46 7.26
CA ALA A 32 11.81 3.67 6.59
C ALA A 32 11.62 4.95 7.44
N SER A 33 12.36 5.98 7.06
CA SER A 33 12.23 7.34 7.57
C SER A 33 12.17 8.29 6.38
N LEU A 34 10.96 8.78 6.06
CA LEU A 34 10.68 9.57 4.88
C LEU A 34 10.87 11.08 5.17
N THR A 35 11.47 11.77 4.22
CA THR A 35 11.54 13.24 4.11
C THR A 35 11.22 13.62 2.67
N ALA A 36 10.88 14.88 2.42
CA ALA A 36 10.54 15.33 1.07
C ALA A 36 11.65 15.14 0.02
N VAL A 37 12.90 14.95 0.46
CA VAL A 37 14.07 14.88 -0.42
C VAL A 37 14.68 13.49 -0.53
N ASN A 38 14.15 12.49 0.19
CA ASN A 38 14.73 11.15 0.21
C ASN A 38 13.80 10.04 -0.29
N CYS A 39 12.52 10.33 -0.53
CA CYS A 39 11.56 9.32 -0.97
C CYS A 39 11.05 9.59 -2.38
N THR A 40 10.50 8.54 -3.01
CA THR A 40 9.93 8.62 -4.35
C THR A 40 8.66 7.77 -4.41
N ILE A 41 7.60 8.33 -4.98
CA ILE A 41 6.41 7.57 -5.32
C ILE A 41 6.66 6.93 -6.69
N VAL A 42 6.59 5.61 -6.76
CA VAL A 42 6.87 4.87 -7.99
C VAL A 42 5.57 4.38 -8.60
N LEU A 43 5.30 4.84 -9.82
CA LEU A 43 4.13 4.49 -10.60
C LEU A 43 4.59 3.87 -11.93
N ALA A 44 4.60 2.54 -11.98
CA ALA A 44 5.09 1.82 -13.14
C ALA A 44 4.26 2.11 -14.40
N PRO A 45 4.83 1.99 -15.61
CA PRO A 45 4.07 2.09 -16.85
C PRO A 45 2.93 1.06 -16.89
N GLY A 46 1.76 1.47 -17.39
CA GLY A 46 0.60 0.58 -17.56
C GLY A 46 -0.25 0.38 -16.31
N THR A 47 -0.03 1.13 -15.23
CA THR A 47 -0.90 1.11 -14.05
C THR A 47 -2.31 1.63 -14.37
N SER A 48 -3.29 1.14 -13.59
CA SER A 48 -4.71 1.49 -13.71
C SER A 48 -4.93 3.01 -13.55
N PRO A 49 -6.03 3.56 -14.10
CA PRO A 49 -6.43 4.93 -13.82
C PRO A 49 -6.57 5.20 -12.31
N THR A 50 -7.12 4.25 -11.56
CA THR A 50 -7.22 4.33 -10.11
C THR A 50 -5.86 4.42 -9.41
N ALA A 51 -4.85 3.65 -9.83
CA ALA A 51 -3.51 3.74 -9.26
C ALA A 51 -2.82 5.08 -9.57
N LYS A 52 -3.07 5.66 -10.76
CA LYS A 52 -2.60 7.03 -11.10
C LYS A 52 -3.22 8.06 -10.17
N PHE A 53 -4.53 7.99 -9.97
CA PHE A 53 -5.25 8.86 -9.05
C PHE A 53 -4.75 8.69 -7.61
N ALA A 54 -4.58 7.45 -7.15
CA ALA A 54 -4.06 7.13 -5.83
C ALA A 54 -2.63 7.64 -5.61
N ALA A 55 -1.76 7.60 -6.63
CA ALA A 55 -0.41 8.16 -6.54
C ALA A 55 -0.44 9.69 -6.42
N ALA A 56 -1.37 10.38 -7.11
CA ALA A 56 -1.55 11.82 -6.98
C ALA A 56 -2.08 12.20 -5.59
N GLU A 57 -3.04 11.46 -5.05
CA GLU A 57 -3.53 11.62 -3.68
C GLU A 57 -2.38 11.44 -2.67
N LEU A 58 -1.62 10.35 -2.79
CA LEU A 58 -0.47 10.08 -1.94
C LEU A 58 0.57 11.20 -2.01
N GLN A 59 0.88 11.70 -3.21
CA GLN A 59 1.80 12.82 -3.42
C GLN A 59 1.30 14.08 -2.72
N SER A 60 0.02 14.42 -2.91
CA SER A 60 -0.60 15.61 -2.32
C SER A 60 -0.49 15.60 -0.79
N PHE A 61 -0.90 14.49 -0.16
CA PHE A 61 -0.86 14.38 1.30
C PHE A 61 0.57 14.30 1.84
N LEU A 62 1.45 13.49 1.24
CA LEU A 62 2.83 13.41 1.72
C LEU A 62 3.58 14.73 1.53
N SER A 63 3.29 15.50 0.48
CA SER A 63 3.92 16.80 0.28
C SER A 63 3.54 17.80 1.37
N GLN A 64 2.27 17.78 1.79
CA GLN A 64 1.78 18.57 2.93
C GLN A 64 2.39 18.12 4.26
N ILE A 65 2.48 16.81 4.49
CA ILE A 65 3.01 16.23 5.73
C ILE A 65 4.50 16.51 5.90
N LEU A 66 5.28 16.34 4.82
CA LEU A 66 6.74 16.41 4.82
C LEU A 66 7.27 17.82 4.52
N GLY A 67 6.41 18.75 4.08
CA GLY A 67 6.76 20.14 3.82
C GLY A 67 7.52 20.37 2.50
N GLY A 68 7.37 19.50 1.51
CA GLY A 68 8.02 19.62 0.20
C GLY A 68 7.46 18.62 -0.81
N GLU A 69 7.53 18.96 -2.09
CA GLU A 69 6.98 18.12 -3.17
C GLU A 69 7.69 16.77 -3.27
N ILE A 70 6.90 15.69 -3.24
CA ILE A 70 7.42 14.32 -3.40
C ILE A 70 7.46 13.97 -4.88
N PRO A 71 8.59 13.47 -5.43
CA PRO A 71 8.65 13.09 -6.82
C PRO A 71 7.81 11.83 -7.10
N VAL A 72 7.04 11.86 -8.20
CA VAL A 72 6.38 10.69 -8.80
C VAL A 72 7.18 10.27 -10.04
N SER A 73 7.62 9.02 -10.11
CA SER A 73 8.50 8.50 -11.15
C SER A 73 8.07 7.13 -11.66
N ALA A 74 8.39 6.83 -12.92
CA ALA A 74 8.19 5.50 -13.49
C ALA A 74 9.21 4.46 -12.97
N THR A 75 10.33 4.93 -12.41
CA THR A 75 11.41 4.08 -11.89
C THR A 75 11.77 4.44 -10.45
N PRO A 76 12.25 3.47 -9.64
CA PRO A 76 12.71 3.72 -8.28
C PRO A 76 13.81 4.77 -8.18
N GLY A 77 13.78 5.53 -7.09
CA GLY A 77 14.86 6.42 -6.65
C GLY A 77 15.91 5.71 -5.80
N SER A 78 16.87 6.46 -5.25
CA SER A 78 17.97 5.93 -4.43
C SER A 78 17.62 5.72 -2.95
N GLY A 79 16.54 6.33 -2.46
CA GLY A 79 16.05 6.17 -1.09
C GLY A 79 14.77 5.32 -1.02
N PRO A 80 13.96 5.45 0.05
CA PRO A 80 12.69 4.74 0.18
C PRO A 80 11.72 4.98 -0.98
N ASN A 81 11.19 3.91 -1.55
CA ASN A 81 10.21 3.97 -2.62
C ASN A 81 8.82 3.58 -2.12
N LEU A 82 7.79 4.33 -2.52
CA LEU A 82 6.39 3.98 -2.32
C LEU A 82 5.81 3.54 -3.67
N PHE A 83 5.75 2.22 -3.88
CA PHE A 83 5.19 1.62 -5.09
C PHE A 83 3.67 1.63 -5.03
N VAL A 84 3.02 2.24 -6.02
CA VAL A 84 1.55 2.36 -6.09
C VAL A 84 0.99 1.53 -7.24
N GLY A 85 0.07 0.63 -6.91
CA GLY A 85 -0.57 -0.30 -7.83
C GLY A 85 0.25 -1.56 -8.13
N PHE A 86 -0.39 -2.56 -8.72
CA PHE A 86 0.28 -3.78 -9.17
C PHE A 86 1.23 -3.50 -10.35
N SER A 87 2.42 -4.07 -10.28
CA SER A 87 3.48 -3.94 -11.29
C SER A 87 4.52 -5.06 -11.16
N GLU A 88 5.57 -5.01 -11.99
CA GLU A 88 6.73 -5.90 -11.83
C GLU A 88 7.40 -5.76 -10.44
N HIS A 89 7.34 -4.59 -9.81
CA HIS A 89 7.93 -4.37 -8.49
C HIS A 89 7.18 -5.13 -7.39
N THR A 90 5.85 -5.15 -7.43
CA THR A 90 5.03 -5.93 -6.49
C THR A 90 5.18 -7.43 -6.74
N ALA A 91 5.27 -7.85 -8.00
CA ALA A 91 5.46 -9.25 -8.35
C ALA A 91 6.81 -9.81 -7.84
N ARG A 92 7.89 -9.02 -7.92
CA ARG A 92 9.23 -9.42 -7.44
C ARG A 92 9.28 -9.76 -5.94
N ILE A 93 8.43 -9.14 -5.13
CA ILE A 93 8.33 -9.42 -3.69
C ILE A 93 7.23 -10.44 -3.36
N GLY A 94 6.60 -11.03 -4.37
CA GLY A 94 5.59 -12.09 -4.21
C GLY A 94 4.19 -11.60 -3.87
N LEU A 95 3.83 -10.34 -4.15
CA LEU A 95 2.44 -9.91 -4.05
C LEU A 95 1.64 -10.46 -5.22
N ASP A 96 0.73 -11.37 -4.92
CA ASP A 96 -0.13 -12.03 -5.89
C ASP A 96 -1.54 -11.40 -5.85
N PRO A 97 -2.01 -10.72 -6.92
CA PRO A 97 -3.35 -10.15 -6.94
C PRO A 97 -4.45 -11.22 -6.85
N THR A 98 -4.18 -12.47 -7.24
CA THR A 98 -5.21 -13.52 -7.32
C THR A 98 -5.72 -13.99 -5.96
N VAL A 99 -5.00 -13.66 -4.87
CA VAL A 99 -5.44 -13.97 -3.50
C VAL A 99 -6.32 -12.89 -2.87
N LEU A 100 -6.51 -11.76 -3.57
CA LEU A 100 -7.38 -10.67 -3.15
C LEU A 100 -8.79 -10.87 -3.72
N VAL A 101 -9.76 -10.37 -2.96
CA VAL A 101 -11.14 -10.22 -3.42
C VAL A 101 -11.34 -8.82 -4.00
N ARG A 102 -12.54 -8.55 -4.52
CA ARG A 102 -12.97 -7.21 -4.95
C ARG A 102 -12.57 -6.17 -3.91
N ASP A 103 -11.97 -5.07 -4.35
CA ASP A 103 -11.55 -3.94 -3.50
C ASP A 103 -10.48 -4.29 -2.42
N GLY A 104 -10.03 -5.54 -2.36
CA GLY A 104 -8.95 -5.97 -1.47
C GLY A 104 -7.61 -5.36 -1.87
N PHE A 105 -6.71 -5.23 -0.90
CA PHE A 105 -5.40 -4.63 -1.11
C PHE A 105 -4.31 -5.14 -0.16
N PHE A 106 -3.08 -4.90 -0.57
CA PHE A 106 -1.86 -5.10 0.21
C PHE A 106 -1.30 -3.76 0.67
N LEU A 107 -0.85 -3.73 1.93
CA LEU A 107 0.20 -2.83 2.40
C LEU A 107 1.37 -3.65 2.88
N ARG A 108 2.52 -3.49 2.23
CA ARG A 108 3.70 -4.27 2.56
C ARG A 108 4.92 -3.36 2.63
N SER A 109 5.74 -3.54 3.65
CA SER A 109 7.13 -3.08 3.62
C SER A 109 8.07 -4.21 3.19
N SER A 110 9.12 -3.87 2.44
CA SER A 110 10.26 -4.76 2.21
C SER A 110 11.54 -3.94 2.21
N GLY A 111 12.43 -4.18 3.17
CA GLY A 111 13.56 -3.28 3.43
C GLY A 111 13.04 -1.88 3.77
N GLN A 112 13.45 -0.87 2.99
CA GLN A 112 12.99 0.52 3.13
C GLN A 112 11.81 0.88 2.23
N ASP A 113 11.36 -0.02 1.38
CA ASP A 113 10.31 0.24 0.40
C ASP A 113 8.93 -0.12 0.94
N CYS A 114 7.91 0.59 0.47
CA CYS A 114 6.50 0.36 0.76
C CYS A 114 5.74 0.04 -0.54
N TYR A 115 4.80 -0.89 -0.47
CA TYR A 115 4.00 -1.34 -1.60
C TYR A 115 2.53 -1.19 -1.24
N LEU A 116 1.81 -0.41 -2.04
CA LEU A 116 0.41 -0.01 -1.87
C LEU A 116 -0.34 -0.46 -3.12
N ALA A 117 -0.91 -1.67 -3.11
CA ALA A 117 -1.47 -2.27 -4.32
C ALA A 117 -2.75 -3.05 -4.03
N GLY A 118 -3.81 -2.80 -4.80
CA GLY A 118 -5.07 -3.51 -4.66
C GLY A 118 -5.78 -3.75 -5.98
N ILE A 119 -6.91 -4.44 -5.90
CA ILE A 119 -7.74 -4.75 -7.07
C ILE A 119 -8.45 -3.48 -7.51
N ASP A 120 -8.13 -3.02 -8.71
CA ASP A 120 -8.72 -1.85 -9.35
C ASP A 120 -9.50 -2.23 -10.60
N ASP A 121 -10.50 -1.43 -10.93
CA ASP A 121 -11.15 -1.49 -12.23
C ASP A 121 -10.18 -0.99 -13.32
N PRO A 122 -9.97 -1.74 -14.41
CA PRO A 122 -8.99 -1.38 -15.42
C PRO A 122 -9.38 -0.18 -16.28
N GLN A 123 -10.66 0.21 -16.29
CA GLN A 123 -11.21 1.24 -17.18
C GLN A 123 -11.70 2.47 -16.43
N MET A 124 -12.18 2.31 -15.19
CA MET A 124 -12.76 3.41 -14.44
C MET A 124 -11.72 4.37 -13.90
N ASP A 125 -11.95 5.65 -14.17
CA ASP A 125 -11.16 6.77 -13.66
C ASP A 125 -11.90 7.42 -12.47
N PRO A 126 -11.30 7.45 -11.27
CA PRO A 126 -11.90 8.12 -10.12
C PRO A 126 -12.17 9.60 -10.33
N GLU A 127 -11.33 10.32 -11.07
CA GLU A 127 -11.54 11.75 -11.34
C GLU A 127 -12.82 11.96 -12.17
N PHE A 128 -13.07 11.07 -13.14
CA PHE A 128 -14.32 11.06 -13.89
C PHE A 128 -15.54 10.73 -13.00
N ALA A 129 -15.39 9.74 -12.11
CA ALA A 129 -16.49 9.29 -11.25
C ALA A 129 -16.91 10.35 -10.22
N ILE A 130 -15.95 11.07 -9.61
CA ILE A 130 -16.20 12.11 -8.59
C ILE A 130 -17.00 13.28 -9.18
N ASN A 131 -16.72 13.64 -10.44
CA ASN A 131 -17.37 14.75 -11.12
C ASN A 131 -18.78 14.42 -11.67
N ARG A 132 -19.26 13.18 -11.47
CA ARG A 132 -20.58 12.71 -11.94
C ARG A 132 -21.50 12.47 -10.75
N SER A 133 -22.72 13.00 -10.82
CA SER A 133 -23.76 12.67 -9.84
C SER A 133 -24.33 11.27 -10.09
N GLY A 134 -24.52 10.50 -9.00
CA GLY A 134 -25.19 9.20 -9.02
C GLY A 134 -24.42 8.13 -8.26
N VAL A 135 -25.05 7.48 -7.28
CA VAL A 135 -24.40 6.47 -6.41
C VAL A 135 -23.78 5.33 -7.22
N TRP A 136 -24.40 4.97 -8.34
CA TRP A 136 -23.97 3.84 -9.19
C TRP A 136 -22.64 4.07 -9.91
N ILE A 137 -22.24 5.31 -10.20
CA ILE A 137 -20.94 5.59 -10.85
C ILE A 137 -19.75 5.25 -9.95
N ASN A 138 -20.00 5.06 -8.65
CA ASN A 138 -19.01 4.69 -7.66
C ASN A 138 -18.86 3.17 -7.47
N LEU A 139 -19.62 2.36 -8.21
CA LEU A 139 -19.60 0.90 -8.08
C LEU A 139 -18.53 0.24 -8.95
N TYR A 140 -17.27 0.59 -8.72
CA TYR A 140 -16.10 0.00 -9.38
C TYR A 140 -15.00 -0.30 -8.36
N GLU A 141 -14.01 -1.10 -8.77
CA GLU A 141 -12.93 -1.56 -7.90
C GLU A 141 -11.86 -0.46 -7.70
N ARG A 142 -11.45 -0.23 -6.45
CA ARG A 142 -10.57 0.85 -6.00
C ARG A 142 -9.56 0.44 -4.93
N GLY A 143 -9.14 -0.82 -4.92
CA GLY A 143 -8.28 -1.38 -3.89
C GLY A 143 -6.97 -0.61 -3.72
N THR A 144 -6.34 -0.14 -4.80
CA THR A 144 -5.09 0.65 -4.69
C THR A 144 -5.32 1.99 -4.01
N LEU A 145 -6.45 2.65 -4.28
CA LEU A 145 -6.82 3.90 -3.62
C LEU A 145 -7.10 3.67 -2.13
N PHE A 146 -7.76 2.58 -1.78
CA PHE A 146 -7.97 2.20 -0.38
C PHE A 146 -6.66 1.89 0.34
N ALA A 147 -5.69 1.25 -0.34
CA ALA A 147 -4.35 1.05 0.20
C ALA A 147 -3.67 2.40 0.53
N VAL A 148 -3.73 3.37 -0.38
CA VAL A 148 -3.16 4.71 -0.16
C VAL A 148 -3.81 5.40 1.04
N TYR A 149 -5.14 5.40 1.13
CA TYR A 149 -5.82 6.02 2.26
C TYR A 149 -5.53 5.31 3.59
N ASP A 150 -5.52 3.98 3.61
CA ASP A 150 -5.15 3.24 4.83
C ASP A 150 -3.71 3.54 5.26
N PHE A 151 -2.75 3.63 4.32
CA PHE A 151 -1.37 4.05 4.62
C PHE A 151 -1.32 5.46 5.24
N LEU A 152 -2.03 6.42 4.65
CA LEU A 152 -2.08 7.80 5.12
C LEU A 152 -2.69 7.90 6.52
N GLU A 153 -3.78 7.18 6.80
CA GLU A 153 -4.42 7.18 8.11
C GLU A 153 -3.61 6.44 9.17
N ARG A 154 -3.07 5.28 8.80
CA ARG A 154 -2.43 4.35 9.74
C ARG A 154 -1.01 4.76 10.09
N PHE A 155 -0.25 5.24 9.11
CA PHE A 155 1.17 5.54 9.29
C PHE A 155 1.47 7.04 9.20
N ALA A 156 0.78 7.79 8.35
CA ALA A 156 1.01 9.23 8.19
C ALA A 156 0.16 10.11 9.13
N GLY A 157 -0.80 9.53 9.85
CA GLY A 157 -1.62 10.22 10.84
C GLY A 157 -2.71 11.12 10.27
N VAL A 158 -3.00 11.01 8.96
CA VAL A 158 -4.11 11.74 8.33
C VAL A 158 -5.44 11.26 8.93
N ARG A 159 -6.41 12.16 9.03
CA ARG A 159 -7.77 11.83 9.48
C ARG A 159 -8.79 12.36 8.48
N PHE A 160 -9.62 11.47 7.96
CA PHE A 160 -10.73 11.77 7.06
C PHE A 160 -12.06 11.58 7.80
N TYR A 161 -12.72 12.68 8.19
CA TYR A 161 -14.02 12.64 8.87
C TYR A 161 -15.20 12.82 7.91
N PHE A 162 -15.05 13.69 6.91
CA PHE A 162 -16.00 13.90 5.83
C PHE A 162 -15.26 14.49 4.62
N PRO A 163 -15.85 14.42 3.40
CA PRO A 163 -15.18 14.90 2.20
C PRO A 163 -14.81 16.39 2.25
N GLY A 164 -13.66 16.71 1.66
CA GLY A 164 -13.15 18.07 1.55
C GLY A 164 -12.20 18.49 2.67
N GLU A 165 -11.63 19.68 2.53
CA GLU A 165 -10.58 20.21 3.40
C GLU A 165 -11.03 20.32 4.86
N LEU A 166 -12.27 20.76 5.11
CA LEU A 166 -12.80 20.93 6.47
C LEU A 166 -12.93 19.61 7.24
N GLY A 167 -13.06 18.49 6.53
CA GLY A 167 -13.17 17.16 7.13
C GLY A 167 -11.84 16.40 7.17
N THR A 168 -10.76 17.01 6.70
CA THR A 168 -9.46 16.35 6.56
C THR A 168 -8.42 17.02 7.46
N ILE A 169 -7.82 16.25 8.38
CA ILE A 169 -6.71 16.71 9.21
C ILE A 169 -5.42 16.11 8.67
N VAL A 170 -4.51 16.97 8.22
CA VAL A 170 -3.19 16.58 7.72
C VAL A 170 -2.13 17.06 8.74
N PRO A 171 -1.43 16.14 9.43
CA PRO A 171 -0.38 16.54 10.36
C PRO A 171 0.86 17.01 9.61
N GLN A 172 1.61 17.94 10.19
CA GLN A 172 2.96 18.27 9.71
C GLN A 172 3.98 17.48 10.54
N GLN A 173 4.69 16.56 9.88
CA GLN A 173 5.65 15.69 10.55
C GLN A 173 6.78 15.28 9.59
N SER A 174 7.98 15.77 9.85
CA SER A 174 9.19 15.37 9.13
C SER A 174 10.33 15.11 10.14
N PRO A 175 10.95 13.92 10.15
CA PRO A 175 10.70 12.79 9.25
C PRO A 175 9.43 12.00 9.62
N LEU A 176 8.81 11.38 8.61
CA LEU A 176 7.74 10.39 8.79
C LEU A 176 8.34 8.99 8.94
N ARG A 177 8.13 8.34 10.09
CA ARG A 177 8.66 7.00 10.38
C ARG A 177 7.64 5.95 9.97
N ILE A 178 8.04 5.02 9.10
CA ILE A 178 7.20 3.93 8.64
C ILE A 178 7.65 2.63 9.33
N PRO A 179 6.77 1.94 10.07
CA PRO A 179 7.10 0.65 10.67
C PRO A 179 7.23 -0.44 9.60
N GLU A 180 7.95 -1.51 9.90
CA GLU A 180 7.80 -2.76 9.16
C GLU A 180 6.34 -3.21 9.23
N HIS A 181 5.77 -3.63 8.11
CA HIS A 181 4.37 -4.04 8.06
C HIS A 181 4.10 -5.05 6.94
N SER A 182 3.10 -5.88 7.19
CA SER A 182 2.51 -6.81 6.25
C SER A 182 1.01 -6.88 6.52
N ILE A 183 0.23 -6.22 5.67
CA ILE A 183 -1.20 -6.07 5.81
C ILE A 183 -1.85 -6.58 4.52
N VAL A 184 -2.87 -7.43 4.70
CA VAL A 184 -3.82 -7.81 3.65
C VAL A 184 -5.20 -7.38 4.14
N GLU A 185 -5.78 -6.39 3.47
CA GLU A 185 -7.17 -5.98 3.70
C GLU A 185 -8.05 -6.62 2.62
N LYS A 186 -9.20 -7.12 3.07
CA LYS A 186 -10.24 -7.69 2.22
C LYS A 186 -11.58 -7.18 2.75
N PRO A 187 -12.40 -6.50 1.95
CA PRO A 187 -13.76 -6.17 2.35
C PRO A 187 -14.54 -7.42 2.76
N ASP A 188 -15.33 -7.31 3.83
CA ASP A 188 -16.11 -8.43 4.35
C ASP A 188 -17.43 -8.66 3.58
N PHE A 189 -17.82 -7.72 2.71
CA PHE A 189 -19.08 -7.72 1.94
C PHE A 189 -18.90 -7.13 0.55
#